data_AF-A0A7D8H6L0-F1
#
_entry.id   AF-A0A7D8H6L0-F1
#
_cell.length_a   1.000
_cell.length_b   1.000
_cell.length_c   1.000
_cell.angle_alpha   90.00
_cell.angle_beta   90.00
_cell.angle_gamma   90.00
#
_symmetry.space_group_name_H-M   'P 1'
#
loop_
_entity.id
_entity.type
_entity.pdbx_description
1 polymer ?
#
loop_
_entity_poly.entity_id
_entity_poly.type
_entity_poly.pdbx_seq_one_letter_code
_entity_poly.pdbx_strand_id
1 'polypeptide(L)'
;MALPPEKLQQLSMFVVDIYNAIEEELLLNMARMLKYDRELLLTAENFEQYQHWRIVQLNKLGKLNQQQMGTIASHSGKTAEEVRKMLETAGFTAVEQHEPLYREAVQAGSIVAAPAMYTSAALIGILNAYEQQALDTLNLVNTTMLKQSQQVYLDVLNKTVGKLLGGVITPQQALRQTISEWAQRGIPALIDKGGKRWSAEAYVNMITRSVSQNVANEMQMTRMDEYDVDLIETSSHLGARPRCAPYQGRIYSKSGKSKRYPPFSSTSYGEAAGLLGVNCRHIIYPYIQGKSTKRYEPYDNDENSEAYKESQQQRSLERQIRKAKKEVKVMEALGDAEGAKEAKNKVSQRQANMREFINQTKRKRQYNREQIV
;
A
#
# COMPACT_ATOMS: atom_id res chain seq x y z
N MET A 1 21.94 14.86 2.57
CA MET A 1 21.41 14.12 1.41
C MET A 1 19.92 13.96 1.64
N ALA A 2 19.09 14.31 0.66
CA ALA A 2 17.65 14.38 0.89
C ALA A 2 17.04 13.00 1.15
N LEU A 3 15.89 12.91 1.83
CA LEU A 3 15.10 11.68 1.93
C LEU A 3 14.83 11.15 0.51
N PRO A 4 15.47 10.06 0.07
CA PRO A 4 15.20 9.51 -1.24
C PRO A 4 13.74 9.00 -1.26
N PRO A 5 13.01 9.08 -2.38
CA PRO A 5 11.67 8.49 -2.49
C PRO A 5 11.61 7.01 -2.08
N GLU A 6 12.72 6.29 -2.20
CA GLU A 6 12.90 4.91 -1.74
C GLU A 6 12.79 4.77 -0.22
N LYS A 7 13.28 5.75 0.55
CA LYS A 7 13.27 5.71 2.02
C LYS A 7 11.87 5.98 2.57
N LEU A 8 11.11 6.91 1.99
CA LEU A 8 9.68 7.09 2.32
C LEU A 8 8.88 5.83 2.01
N GLN A 9 9.19 5.15 0.89
CA GLN A 9 8.57 3.86 0.58
C GLN A 9 8.90 2.78 1.61
N GLN A 10 10.12 2.73 2.14
CA GLN A 10 10.49 1.76 3.18
C GLN A 10 9.72 1.99 4.49
N LEU A 11 9.49 3.25 4.89
CA LEU A 11 8.74 3.56 6.11
C LEU A 11 7.30 3.02 6.06
N SER A 12 6.68 3.04 4.88
CA SER A 12 5.33 2.52 4.69
C SER A 12 5.21 0.99 4.73
N MET A 13 6.33 0.26 4.60
CA MET A 13 6.31 -1.20 4.48
C MET A 13 5.84 -1.90 5.76
N PHE A 14 6.23 -1.42 6.94
CA PHE A 14 5.89 -2.10 8.20
C PHE A 14 4.38 -2.17 8.44
N VAL A 15 3.66 -1.05 8.22
CA VAL A 15 2.19 -1.02 8.32
C VAL A 15 1.56 -1.92 7.26
N VAL A 16 2.06 -1.90 6.02
CA VAL A 16 1.57 -2.78 4.94
C VAL A 16 1.77 -4.26 5.29
N ASP A 17 2.90 -4.62 5.88
CA ASP A 17 3.22 -5.99 6.26
C ASP A 17 2.34 -6.47 7.41
N ILE A 18 2.02 -5.61 8.39
CA ILE A 18 1.01 -5.91 9.42
C ILE A 18 -0.32 -6.29 8.78
N TYR A 19 -0.84 -5.50 7.84
CA TYR A 19 -2.12 -5.78 7.19
C TYR A 19 -2.09 -6.99 6.25
N ASN A 20 -0.94 -7.27 5.62
CA ASN A 20 -0.74 -8.49 4.86
C ASN A 20 -0.75 -9.73 5.77
N ALA A 21 -0.13 -9.65 6.95
CA ALA A 21 -0.11 -10.70 7.95
C ALA A 21 -1.51 -10.95 8.53
N ILE A 22 -2.25 -9.87 8.84
CA ILE A 22 -3.66 -9.96 9.24
C ILE A 22 -4.44 -10.71 8.16
N GLU A 23 -4.45 -10.22 6.91
CA GLU A 23 -5.21 -10.84 5.82
C GLU A 23 -4.85 -12.32 5.63
N GLU A 24 -3.56 -12.65 5.69
CA GLU A 24 -3.09 -14.03 5.59
C GLU A 24 -3.65 -14.87 6.73
N GLU A 25 -3.48 -14.47 7.99
CA GLU A 25 -3.97 -15.24 9.14
C GLU A 25 -5.50 -15.37 9.13
N LEU A 26 -6.23 -14.34 8.66
CA LEU A 26 -7.68 -14.44 8.47
C LEU A 26 -8.03 -15.57 7.47
N LEU A 27 -7.31 -15.66 6.35
CA LEU A 27 -7.49 -16.73 5.37
C LEU A 27 -7.07 -18.10 5.91
N LEU A 28 -5.99 -18.17 6.69
CA LEU A 28 -5.52 -19.42 7.31
C LEU A 28 -6.51 -19.93 8.37
N ASN A 29 -7.10 -19.04 9.17
CA ASN A 29 -8.17 -19.39 10.12
C ASN A 29 -9.36 -20.05 9.41
N MET A 30 -9.78 -19.49 8.27
CA MET A 30 -10.84 -20.08 7.44
C MET A 30 -10.43 -21.46 6.90
N ALA A 31 -9.22 -21.59 6.34
CA ALA A 31 -8.73 -22.85 5.80
C ALA A 31 -8.62 -23.95 6.87
N ARG A 32 -8.12 -23.61 8.06
CA ARG A 32 -8.06 -24.53 9.21
C ARG A 32 -9.46 -24.93 9.66
N MET A 33 -10.43 -24.00 9.70
CA MET A 33 -11.82 -24.30 10.05
C MET A 33 -12.42 -25.33 9.09
N LEU A 34 -12.25 -25.11 7.78
CA LEU A 34 -12.74 -26.01 6.73
C LEU A 34 -12.05 -27.39 6.77
N LYS A 35 -10.76 -27.42 7.11
CA LYS A 35 -9.98 -28.67 7.22
C LYS A 35 -10.57 -29.63 8.26
N TYR A 36 -11.05 -29.13 9.40
CA TYR A 36 -11.52 -29.99 10.50
C TYR A 36 -12.67 -30.92 10.10
N ASP A 37 -13.61 -30.47 9.28
CA ASP A 37 -14.73 -31.30 8.80
C ASP A 37 -14.65 -31.52 7.30
N ARG A 38 -13.44 -31.47 6.73
CA ARG A 38 -13.24 -31.69 5.29
C ARG A 38 -13.69 -33.09 4.88
N GLU A 39 -13.39 -34.11 5.69
CA GLU A 39 -13.80 -35.49 5.40
C GLU A 39 -15.32 -35.62 5.24
N LEU A 40 -16.12 -34.89 6.03
CA LEU A 40 -17.58 -34.86 5.91
C LEU A 40 -18.06 -34.38 4.52
N LEU A 41 -17.30 -33.50 3.87
CA LEU A 41 -17.58 -33.08 2.50
C LEU A 41 -17.08 -34.11 1.48
N LEU A 42 -15.92 -34.72 1.71
CA LEU A 42 -15.27 -35.62 0.76
C LEU A 42 -15.98 -36.96 0.61
N THR A 43 -16.57 -37.46 1.70
CA THR A 43 -17.35 -38.71 1.72
C THR A 43 -18.82 -38.51 1.39
N ALA A 44 -19.25 -37.28 1.11
CA ALA A 44 -20.64 -36.99 0.80
C ALA A 44 -21.00 -37.41 -0.63
N GLU A 45 -22.09 -38.16 -0.76
CA GLU A 45 -22.56 -38.78 -2.00
C GLU A 45 -23.79 -38.08 -2.60
N ASN A 46 -24.46 -37.23 -1.81
CA ASN A 46 -25.70 -36.60 -2.23
C ASN A 46 -25.85 -35.17 -1.68
N PHE A 47 -26.85 -34.47 -2.21
CA PHE A 47 -27.10 -33.07 -1.88
C PHE A 47 -27.40 -32.82 -0.39
N GLU A 48 -28.12 -33.73 0.26
CA GLU A 48 -28.44 -33.61 1.69
C GLU A 48 -27.15 -33.61 2.53
N GLN A 49 -26.22 -34.50 2.22
CA GLN A 49 -24.92 -34.58 2.90
C GLN A 49 -24.04 -33.35 2.61
N TYR A 50 -24.07 -32.80 1.38
CA TYR A 50 -23.40 -31.53 1.08
C TYR A 50 -23.97 -30.36 1.89
N GLN A 51 -25.30 -30.31 2.07
CA GLN A 51 -25.93 -29.30 2.94
C GLN A 51 -25.60 -29.53 4.41
N HIS A 52 -25.52 -30.79 4.86
CA HIS A 52 -25.12 -31.11 6.23
C HIS A 52 -23.72 -30.58 6.53
N TRP A 53 -22.73 -30.80 5.65
CA TRP A 53 -21.40 -30.19 5.80
C TRP A 53 -21.48 -28.66 5.88
N ARG A 54 -22.27 -28.03 5.01
CA ARG A 54 -22.45 -26.57 5.01
C ARG A 54 -23.04 -26.08 6.33
N ILE A 55 -24.03 -26.75 6.90
CA ILE A 55 -24.63 -26.41 8.20
C ILE A 55 -23.60 -26.54 9.32
N VAL A 56 -22.80 -27.61 9.34
CA VAL A 56 -21.70 -27.77 10.31
C VAL A 56 -20.72 -26.61 10.23
N GLN A 57 -20.35 -26.17 9.03
CA GLN A 57 -19.48 -25.00 8.87
C GLN A 57 -20.15 -23.68 9.29
N LEU A 58 -21.45 -23.51 9.01
CA LEU A 58 -22.21 -22.32 9.42
C LEU A 58 -22.29 -22.20 10.95
N ASN A 59 -22.44 -23.31 11.66
CA ASN A 59 -22.44 -23.32 13.14
C ASN A 59 -21.09 -22.89 13.74
N LYS A 60 -20.01 -22.89 12.94
CA LYS A 60 -18.67 -22.42 13.35
C LYS A 60 -18.44 -20.93 13.08
N LEU A 61 -19.38 -20.22 12.45
CA LEU A 61 -19.24 -18.79 12.13
C LEU A 61 -18.95 -17.92 13.35
N GLY A 62 -19.64 -18.15 14.47
CA GLY A 62 -19.42 -17.40 15.70
C GLY A 62 -17.99 -17.54 16.22
N LYS A 63 -17.48 -18.78 16.26
CA LYS A 63 -16.10 -19.08 16.67
C LYS A 63 -15.08 -18.48 15.70
N LEU A 64 -15.31 -18.64 14.39
CA LEU A 64 -14.46 -18.03 13.37
C LEU A 64 -14.40 -16.51 13.55
N ASN A 65 -15.55 -15.85 13.72
CA ASN A 65 -15.60 -14.41 13.90
C ASN A 65 -14.82 -13.94 15.14
N GLN A 66 -14.92 -14.64 16.25
CA GLN A 66 -14.11 -14.35 17.45
C GLN A 66 -12.62 -14.49 17.18
N GLN A 67 -12.20 -15.52 16.42
CA GLN A 67 -10.80 -15.68 16.01
C GLN A 67 -10.34 -14.53 15.11
N GLN A 68 -11.14 -14.14 14.11
CA GLN A 68 -10.81 -13.02 13.21
C GLN A 68 -10.70 -11.69 13.96
N MET A 69 -11.62 -11.44 14.91
CA MET A 69 -11.54 -10.26 15.78
C MET A 69 -10.26 -10.27 16.63
N GLY A 70 -9.90 -11.42 17.21
CA GLY A 70 -8.67 -11.58 17.98
C GLY A 70 -7.41 -11.33 17.14
N THR A 71 -7.37 -11.85 15.91
CA THR A 71 -6.28 -11.60 14.95
C THR A 71 -6.15 -10.12 14.62
N ILE A 72 -7.25 -9.41 14.35
CA ILE A 72 -7.16 -7.96 14.04
C ILE A 72 -6.72 -7.18 15.30
N ALA A 73 -7.31 -7.48 16.46
CA ALA A 73 -7.06 -6.76 17.70
C ALA A 73 -5.61 -6.90 18.19
N SER A 74 -4.98 -8.07 18.00
CA SER A 74 -3.59 -8.30 18.43
C SER A 74 -2.57 -7.41 17.70
N HIS A 75 -2.93 -6.88 16.52
CA HIS A 75 -2.08 -6.00 15.73
C HIS A 75 -2.39 -4.50 15.91
N SER A 76 -3.49 -4.12 16.56
CA SER A 76 -3.93 -2.71 16.65
C SER A 76 -2.90 -1.81 17.35
N GLY A 77 -2.36 -2.23 18.50
CA GLY A 77 -1.37 -1.44 19.24
C GLY A 77 -0.09 -1.22 18.43
N LYS A 78 0.45 -2.29 17.84
CA LYS A 78 1.64 -2.22 16.97
C LYS A 78 1.38 -1.36 15.73
N THR A 79 0.17 -1.43 15.15
CA THR A 79 -0.20 -0.59 14.00
C THR A 79 -0.11 0.89 14.35
N ALA A 80 -0.63 1.29 15.51
CA ALA A 80 -0.58 2.68 15.94
C ALA A 80 0.86 3.19 16.13
N GLU A 81 1.70 2.39 16.79
CA GLU A 81 3.12 2.70 16.98
C GLU A 81 3.86 2.87 15.65
N GLU A 82 3.70 1.93 14.71
CA GLU A 82 4.37 1.99 13.41
C GLU A 82 3.86 3.15 12.54
N VAL A 83 2.58 3.51 12.63
CA VAL A 83 2.03 4.70 11.95
C VAL A 83 2.69 5.96 12.49
N ARG A 84 2.74 6.13 13.81
CA ARG A 84 3.36 7.30 14.44
C ARG A 84 4.81 7.44 14.02
N LYS A 85 5.59 6.37 14.17
CA LYS A 85 7.01 6.33 13.78
C LYS A 85 7.21 6.64 12.30
N MET A 86 6.37 6.07 11.43
CA MET A 86 6.40 6.33 9.99
C MET A 86 6.19 7.82 9.69
N LEU A 87 5.19 8.46 10.32
CA LEU A 87 4.86 9.86 10.08
C LEU A 87 5.86 10.83 10.71
N GLU A 88 6.31 10.57 11.94
CA GLU A 88 7.39 11.34 12.59
C GLU A 88 8.66 11.34 11.74
N THR A 89 9.06 10.16 11.26
CA THR A 89 10.25 10.03 10.40
C THR A 89 10.05 10.74 9.06
N ALA A 90 8.91 10.56 8.41
CA ALA A 90 8.63 11.21 7.13
C ALA A 90 8.60 12.74 7.24
N GLY A 91 7.91 13.25 8.27
CA GLY A 91 7.72 14.67 8.53
C GLY A 91 9.00 15.38 8.96
N PHE A 92 9.61 14.97 10.06
CA PHE A 92 10.76 15.68 10.62
C PHE A 92 12.01 15.54 9.76
N THR A 93 12.27 14.38 9.16
CA THR A 93 13.42 14.27 8.25
C THR A 93 13.24 15.13 6.99
N ALA A 94 12.00 15.36 6.52
CA ALA A 94 11.75 16.24 5.37
C ALA A 94 12.09 17.71 5.68
N VAL A 95 11.87 18.15 6.91
CA VAL A 95 12.22 19.49 7.39
C VAL A 95 13.70 19.61 7.75
N GLU A 96 14.21 18.67 8.55
CA GLU A 96 15.57 18.68 9.12
C GLU A 96 16.68 18.81 8.06
N GLN A 97 16.49 18.14 6.92
CA GLN A 97 17.43 18.18 5.79
C GLN A 97 17.65 19.60 5.21
N HIS A 98 16.77 20.55 5.51
CA HIS A 98 16.82 21.93 5.01
C HIS A 98 17.22 22.96 6.08
N GLU A 99 17.26 22.59 7.36
CA GLU A 99 17.70 23.48 8.44
C GLU A 99 19.10 24.07 8.23
N PRO A 100 20.11 23.37 7.67
CA PRO A 100 21.39 24.01 7.35
C PRO A 100 21.28 25.18 6.38
N LEU A 101 20.43 25.06 5.34
CA LEU A 101 20.19 26.13 4.37
C LEU A 101 19.54 27.33 5.03
N TYR A 102 18.52 27.10 5.88
CA TYR A 102 17.87 28.19 6.60
C TYR A 102 18.83 28.88 7.56
N ARG A 103 19.64 28.14 8.33
CA ARG A 103 20.63 28.73 9.24
C ARG A 103 21.65 29.60 8.53
N GLU A 104 22.17 29.15 7.39
CA GLU A 104 23.08 29.95 6.57
C GLU A 104 22.41 31.24 6.07
N ALA A 105 21.18 31.15 5.59
CA ALA A 105 20.43 32.30 5.11
C ALA A 105 20.09 33.29 6.24
N VAL A 106 19.78 32.82 7.46
CA VAL A 106 19.61 33.66 8.66
C VAL A 106 20.91 34.36 9.03
N GLN A 107 22.03 33.63 9.08
CA GLN A 107 23.35 34.21 9.39
C GLN A 107 23.79 35.27 8.37
N ALA A 108 23.41 35.07 7.10
CA ALA A 108 23.64 36.03 6.03
C ALA A 108 22.63 37.20 6.00
N GLY A 109 21.70 37.27 6.97
CA GLY A 109 20.66 38.31 7.03
C GLY A 109 19.66 38.27 5.87
N SER A 110 19.56 37.15 5.15
CA SER A 110 18.69 36.99 3.98
C SER A 110 17.25 36.59 4.34
N ILE A 111 17.06 35.96 5.50
CA ILE A 111 15.74 35.58 6.07
C ILE A 111 15.77 35.74 7.60
N VAL A 112 14.60 35.73 8.24
CA VAL A 112 14.45 35.82 9.70
C VAL A 112 14.44 34.42 10.33
N ALA A 113 14.92 34.28 11.56
CA ALA A 113 14.92 33.02 12.27
C ALA A 113 13.49 32.57 12.68
N ALA A 114 13.17 31.31 12.42
CA ALA A 114 11.95 30.65 12.89
C ALA A 114 12.16 29.92 14.24
N PRO A 115 11.08 29.51 14.94
CA PRO A 115 11.16 28.62 16.09
C PRO A 115 11.91 27.32 15.79
N ALA A 116 12.43 26.65 16.82
CA ALA A 116 13.06 25.34 16.63
C ALA A 116 12.04 24.32 16.10
N MET A 117 12.44 23.50 15.12
CA MET A 117 11.55 22.57 14.42
C MET A 117 10.78 21.63 15.36
N TYR A 118 11.43 21.05 16.37
CA TYR A 118 10.83 20.10 17.31
C TYR A 118 9.90 20.75 18.35
N THR A 119 9.88 22.08 18.42
CA THR A 119 8.99 22.84 19.32
C THR A 119 7.99 23.70 18.54
N SER A 120 7.95 23.62 17.21
CA SER A 120 6.95 24.33 16.41
C SER A 120 5.57 23.71 16.64
N ALA A 121 4.66 24.51 17.22
CA ALA A 121 3.28 24.11 17.43
C ALA A 121 2.56 23.79 16.10
N ALA A 122 2.91 24.49 15.01
CA ALA A 122 2.33 24.24 13.69
C ALA A 122 2.75 22.87 13.15
N LEU A 123 4.05 22.54 13.22
CA LEU A 123 4.57 21.25 12.75
C LEU A 123 4.02 20.08 13.58
N ILE A 124 3.96 20.23 14.90
CA ILE A 124 3.38 19.22 15.80
C ILE A 124 1.88 19.03 15.52
N GLY A 125 1.15 20.11 15.27
CA GLY A 125 -0.27 20.07 14.91
C GLY A 125 -0.54 19.27 13.63
N ILE A 126 0.27 19.50 12.59
CA ILE A 126 0.19 18.77 11.31
C ILE A 126 0.45 17.28 11.51
N LEU A 127 1.52 16.93 12.24
CA LEU A 127 1.85 15.54 12.52
C LEU A 127 0.69 14.81 13.22
N ASN A 128 0.16 15.39 14.29
CA ASN A 128 -0.94 14.80 15.07
C ASN A 128 -2.21 14.65 14.22
N ALA A 129 -2.52 15.63 13.36
CA ALA A 129 -3.67 15.56 12.47
C ALA A 129 -3.56 14.40 11.46
N TYR A 130 -2.38 14.23 10.84
CA TYR A 130 -2.15 13.11 9.92
C TYR A 130 -2.09 11.75 10.61
N GLU A 131 -1.55 11.69 11.84
CA GLU A 131 -1.57 10.48 12.67
C GLU A 131 -3.03 10.06 12.93
N GLN A 132 -3.86 10.97 13.42
CA GLN A 132 -5.28 10.69 13.67
C GLN A 132 -6.01 10.25 12.40
N GLN A 133 -5.82 10.96 11.29
CA GLN A 133 -6.43 10.61 10.00
C GLN A 133 -6.02 9.20 9.53
N ALA A 134 -4.74 8.84 9.69
CA ALA A 134 -4.24 7.52 9.32
C ALA A 134 -4.87 6.43 10.20
N LEU A 135 -4.91 6.62 11.51
CA LEU A 135 -5.51 5.67 12.45
C LEU A 135 -7.00 5.48 12.19
N ASP A 136 -7.76 6.54 11.94
CA ASP A 136 -9.18 6.46 11.60
C ASP A 136 -9.42 5.67 10.31
N THR A 137 -8.57 5.91 9.30
CA THR A 137 -8.63 5.18 8.03
C THR A 137 -8.30 3.70 8.22
N LEU A 138 -7.31 3.37 9.03
CA LEU A 138 -6.91 1.99 9.32
C LEU A 138 -7.93 1.26 10.20
N ASN A 139 -8.63 1.96 11.09
CA ASN A 139 -9.78 1.43 11.82
C ASN A 139 -10.94 1.07 10.88
N LEU A 140 -11.19 1.87 9.84
CA LEU A 140 -12.14 1.51 8.78
C LEU A 140 -11.70 0.25 8.01
N VAL A 141 -10.38 0.10 7.76
CA VAL A 141 -9.85 -1.12 7.14
C VAL A 141 -10.10 -2.34 8.05
N ASN A 142 -9.83 -2.21 9.34
CA ASN A 142 -10.05 -3.29 10.33
C ASN A 142 -11.51 -3.77 10.32
N THR A 143 -12.46 -2.84 10.42
CA THR A 143 -13.89 -3.16 10.41
C THR A 143 -14.35 -3.73 9.07
N THR A 144 -13.84 -3.22 7.95
CA THR A 144 -14.15 -3.74 6.61
C THR A 144 -13.61 -5.15 6.43
N MET A 145 -12.34 -5.40 6.78
CA MET A 145 -11.74 -6.74 6.66
C MET A 145 -12.46 -7.75 7.54
N LEU A 146 -12.86 -7.37 8.77
CA LEU A 146 -13.64 -8.25 9.63
C LEU A 146 -14.97 -8.65 8.97
N LYS A 147 -15.76 -7.67 8.52
CA LYS A 147 -17.03 -7.92 7.82
C LYS A 147 -16.84 -8.75 6.55
N GLN A 148 -15.83 -8.41 5.75
CA GLN A 148 -15.56 -9.12 4.50
C GLN A 148 -15.04 -10.54 4.74
N SER A 149 -14.29 -10.80 5.81
CA SER A 149 -13.83 -12.16 6.13
C SER A 149 -14.99 -13.12 6.37
N GLN A 150 -16.06 -12.66 7.03
CA GLN A 150 -17.29 -13.44 7.19
C GLN A 150 -17.95 -13.71 5.84
N GLN A 151 -18.07 -12.68 4.98
CA GLN A 151 -18.65 -12.83 3.65
C GLN A 151 -17.84 -13.80 2.78
N VAL A 152 -16.51 -13.72 2.82
CA VAL A 152 -15.62 -14.64 2.11
C VAL A 152 -15.88 -16.07 2.55
N TYR A 153 -15.99 -16.32 3.85
CA TYR A 153 -16.27 -17.66 4.36
C TYR A 153 -17.63 -18.18 3.87
N LEU A 154 -18.69 -17.36 3.98
CA LEU A 154 -20.02 -17.71 3.46
C LEU A 154 -19.99 -18.00 1.95
N ASP A 155 -19.26 -17.18 1.18
CA ASP A 155 -19.11 -17.36 -0.26
C ASP A 155 -18.37 -18.67 -0.57
N VAL A 156 -17.38 -19.05 0.22
CA VAL A 156 -16.70 -20.36 0.08
C VAL A 156 -17.70 -21.49 0.27
N LEU A 157 -18.50 -21.47 1.33
CA LEU A 157 -19.49 -22.52 1.58
C LEU A 157 -20.54 -22.61 0.47
N ASN A 158 -21.11 -21.46 0.10
CA ASN A 158 -22.19 -21.37 -0.88
C ASN A 158 -21.72 -21.78 -2.28
N LYS A 159 -20.54 -21.30 -2.71
CA LYS A 159 -19.99 -21.66 -4.02
C LYS A 159 -19.55 -23.11 -4.08
N THR A 160 -18.97 -23.65 -3.01
CA THR A 160 -18.55 -25.05 -2.98
C THR A 160 -19.75 -25.98 -3.19
N VAL A 161 -20.83 -25.80 -2.41
CA VAL A 161 -22.04 -26.61 -2.55
C VAL A 161 -22.75 -26.32 -3.88
N GLY A 162 -22.81 -25.06 -4.31
CA GLY A 162 -23.42 -24.68 -5.59
C GLY A 162 -22.74 -25.33 -6.80
N LYS A 163 -21.41 -25.50 -6.77
CA LYS A 163 -20.69 -26.21 -7.84
C LYS A 163 -21.01 -27.71 -7.88
N LEU A 164 -21.31 -28.32 -6.73
CA LEU A 164 -21.62 -29.76 -6.64
C LEU A 164 -23.00 -30.09 -7.22
N LEU A 165 -23.93 -29.14 -7.23
CA LEU A 165 -25.23 -29.28 -7.89
C LEU A 165 -25.12 -29.58 -9.38
N GLY A 166 -24.02 -29.18 -10.03
CA GLY A 166 -23.79 -29.46 -11.45
C GLY A 166 -23.41 -30.91 -11.73
N GLY A 167 -23.07 -31.73 -10.72
CA GLY A 167 -22.71 -33.15 -10.88
C GLY A 167 -21.44 -33.46 -11.69
N VAL A 168 -20.71 -32.45 -12.15
CA VAL A 168 -19.57 -32.58 -13.07
C VAL A 168 -18.19 -32.49 -12.39
N ILE A 169 -18.15 -32.21 -11.08
CA ILE A 169 -16.89 -32.10 -10.32
C ILE A 169 -16.98 -32.82 -8.98
N THR A 170 -15.83 -33.25 -8.46
CA THR A 170 -15.76 -33.88 -7.13
C THR A 170 -15.83 -32.84 -6.00
N PRO A 171 -16.22 -33.22 -4.77
CA PRO A 171 -16.21 -32.34 -3.61
C PRO A 171 -14.84 -31.70 -3.35
N GLN A 172 -13.76 -32.47 -3.53
CA GLN A 172 -12.40 -31.94 -3.41
C GLN A 172 -12.09 -30.86 -4.46
N GLN A 173 -12.46 -31.09 -5.72
CA GLN A 173 -12.28 -30.11 -6.79
C GLN A 173 -13.10 -28.84 -6.55
N ALA A 174 -14.35 -28.99 -6.08
CA ALA A 174 -15.24 -27.87 -5.76
C ALA A 174 -14.64 -26.96 -4.68
N LEU A 175 -14.16 -27.57 -3.59
CA LEU A 175 -13.55 -26.86 -2.47
C LEU A 175 -12.22 -26.21 -2.90
N ARG A 176 -11.34 -26.94 -3.59
CA ARG A 176 -10.04 -26.44 -4.10
C ARG A 176 -10.23 -25.23 -5.00
N GLN A 177 -11.09 -25.32 -6.00
CA GLN A 177 -11.32 -24.22 -6.94
C GLN A 177 -11.82 -22.96 -6.23
N THR A 178 -12.76 -23.12 -5.29
CA THR A 178 -13.37 -22.01 -4.56
C THR A 178 -12.36 -21.34 -3.61
N ILE A 179 -11.56 -22.14 -2.90
CA ILE A 179 -10.51 -21.61 -2.01
C ILE A 179 -9.38 -20.97 -2.80
N SER A 180 -8.98 -21.55 -3.95
CA SER A 180 -7.98 -20.95 -4.85
C SER A 180 -8.42 -19.57 -5.34
N GLU A 181 -9.68 -19.44 -5.76
CA GLU A 181 -10.27 -18.15 -6.18
C GLU A 181 -10.13 -17.09 -5.07
N TRP A 182 -10.50 -17.45 -3.83
CA TRP A 182 -10.45 -16.53 -2.70
C TRP A 182 -9.04 -16.25 -2.19
N ALA A 183 -8.14 -17.22 -2.21
CA ALA A 183 -6.73 -17.01 -1.87
C ALA A 183 -6.05 -16.03 -2.84
N GLN A 184 -6.42 -16.07 -4.13
CA GLN A 184 -5.89 -15.12 -5.13
C GLN A 184 -6.57 -13.74 -5.09
N ARG A 185 -7.84 -13.66 -4.70
CA ARG A 185 -8.57 -12.39 -4.55
C ARG A 185 -8.21 -11.67 -3.25
N GLY A 186 -8.05 -12.41 -2.16
CA GLY A 186 -7.87 -11.86 -0.83
C GLY A 186 -9.17 -11.41 -0.17
N ILE A 187 -9.04 -10.89 1.06
CA ILE A 187 -10.13 -10.26 1.80
C ILE A 187 -10.06 -8.75 1.50
N PRO A 188 -11.11 -8.15 0.93
CA PRO A 188 -11.09 -6.72 0.63
C PRO A 188 -10.89 -5.87 1.88
N ALA A 189 -9.96 -4.92 1.82
CA ALA A 189 -9.73 -3.90 2.83
C ALA A 189 -10.61 -2.65 2.64
N LEU A 190 -11.07 -2.44 1.42
CA LEU A 190 -12.05 -1.41 1.07
C LEU A 190 -12.92 -1.91 -0.06
N ILE A 191 -14.21 -1.58 0.01
CA ILE A 191 -15.10 -1.56 -1.15
C ILE A 191 -15.42 -0.10 -1.41
N ASP A 192 -14.98 0.44 -2.55
CA ASP A 192 -15.22 1.85 -2.86
C ASP A 192 -16.66 2.09 -3.36
N LYS A 193 -17.01 3.37 -3.53
CA LYS A 193 -18.35 3.78 -3.98
C LYS A 193 -18.72 3.22 -5.36
N GLY A 194 -17.73 2.87 -6.19
CA GLY A 194 -17.93 2.22 -7.49
C GLY A 194 -18.02 0.69 -7.42
N GLY A 195 -18.01 0.11 -6.22
CA GLY A 195 -18.07 -1.33 -5.99
C GLY A 195 -16.73 -2.05 -6.21
N LYS A 196 -15.64 -1.33 -6.48
CA LYS A 196 -14.33 -1.96 -6.65
C LYS A 196 -13.82 -2.43 -5.30
N ARG A 197 -13.39 -3.69 -5.29
CA ARG A 197 -12.81 -4.36 -4.13
C ARG A 197 -11.29 -4.18 -4.13
N TRP A 198 -10.78 -3.47 -3.15
CA TRP A 198 -9.35 -3.24 -2.99
C TRP A 198 -8.76 -4.27 -2.01
N SER A 199 -7.66 -4.90 -2.39
CA SER A 199 -6.92 -5.78 -1.48
C SER A 199 -6.27 -4.98 -0.35
N ALA A 200 -6.03 -5.63 0.80
CA ALA A 200 -5.29 -5.06 1.91
C ALA A 200 -3.94 -4.48 1.45
N GLU A 201 -3.16 -5.27 0.72
CA GLU A 201 -1.88 -4.83 0.16
C GLU A 201 -2.00 -3.55 -0.68
N ALA A 202 -2.99 -3.45 -1.57
CA ALA A 202 -3.09 -2.33 -2.48
C ALA A 202 -3.60 -1.06 -1.78
N TYR A 203 -4.61 -1.20 -0.92
CA TYR A 203 -5.26 -0.06 -0.27
C TYR A 203 -4.39 0.50 0.86
N VAL A 204 -3.91 -0.36 1.76
CA VAL A 204 -3.07 0.08 2.88
C VAL A 204 -1.79 0.72 2.38
N ASN A 205 -1.12 0.13 1.37
CA ASN A 205 0.09 0.71 0.77
C ASN A 205 -0.19 2.07 0.11
N MET A 206 -1.35 2.23 -0.53
CA MET A 206 -1.73 3.52 -1.11
C MET A 206 -1.93 4.58 -0.02
N ILE A 207 -2.65 4.26 1.06
CA ILE A 207 -2.92 5.18 2.16
C ILE A 207 -1.62 5.55 2.87
N THR A 208 -0.86 4.56 3.35
CA THR A 208 0.35 4.80 4.15
C THR A 208 1.35 5.66 3.40
N ARG A 209 1.59 5.37 2.11
CA ARG A 209 2.45 6.20 1.27
C ARG A 209 1.91 7.61 1.08
N SER A 210 0.60 7.74 0.85
CA SER A 210 0.00 9.05 0.61
C SER A 210 0.04 9.92 1.88
N VAL A 211 -0.30 9.36 3.05
CA VAL A 211 -0.23 10.09 4.33
C VAL A 211 1.22 10.43 4.68
N SER A 212 2.18 9.51 4.53
CA SER A 212 3.61 9.83 4.73
C SER A 212 4.11 10.94 3.82
N GLN A 213 3.67 10.94 2.55
CA GLN A 213 4.07 11.97 1.60
C GLN A 213 3.40 13.31 1.92
N ASN A 214 2.14 13.29 2.33
CA ASN A 214 1.38 14.48 2.68
C ASN A 214 1.93 15.15 3.93
N VAL A 215 2.21 14.40 5.01
CA VAL A 215 2.81 14.96 6.23
C VAL A 215 4.18 15.58 5.94
N ALA A 216 5.02 14.90 5.16
CA ALA A 216 6.33 15.43 4.76
C ALA A 216 6.22 16.74 3.96
N ASN A 217 5.32 16.78 2.98
CA ASN A 217 5.14 17.95 2.14
C ASN A 217 4.49 19.12 2.90
N GLU A 218 3.48 18.85 3.73
CA GLU A 218 2.77 19.89 4.48
C GLU A 218 3.66 20.49 5.56
N MET A 219 4.37 19.65 6.33
CA MET A 219 5.38 20.15 7.27
C MET A 219 6.47 20.95 6.56
N GLN A 220 6.90 20.54 5.36
CA GLN A 220 7.88 21.29 4.59
C GLN A 220 7.33 22.65 4.11
N MET A 221 6.10 22.70 3.59
CA MET A 221 5.44 23.95 3.20
C MET A 221 5.27 24.90 4.39
N THR A 222 4.82 24.38 5.53
CA THR A 222 4.67 25.14 6.77
C THR A 222 6.02 25.63 7.29
N ARG A 223 7.07 24.80 7.21
CA ARG A 223 8.41 25.25 7.59
C ARG A 223 8.92 26.37 6.67
N MET A 224 8.62 26.30 5.39
CA MET A 224 8.92 27.38 4.45
C MET A 224 8.17 28.67 4.82
N ASP A 225 6.91 28.57 5.26
CA ASP A 225 6.13 29.71 5.76
C ASP A 225 6.74 30.33 7.02
N GLU A 226 7.20 29.52 7.98
CA GLU A 226 7.86 30.03 9.19
C GLU A 226 9.15 30.82 8.90
N TYR A 227 9.81 30.52 7.78
CA TYR A 227 11.02 31.20 7.31
C TYR A 227 10.77 32.24 6.21
N ASP A 228 9.52 32.48 5.83
CA ASP A 228 9.12 33.35 4.71
C ASP A 228 9.81 33.00 3.37
N VAL A 229 9.97 31.70 3.08
CA VAL A 229 10.57 31.22 1.83
C VAL A 229 9.48 30.86 0.82
N ASP A 230 9.40 31.65 -0.25
CA ASP A 230 8.36 31.50 -1.28
C ASP A 230 8.68 30.48 -2.37
N LEU A 231 9.95 30.26 -2.69
CA LEU A 231 10.32 29.48 -3.87
C LEU A 231 10.50 28.00 -3.54
N ILE A 232 9.92 27.15 -4.39
CA ILE A 232 9.92 25.69 -4.29
C ILE A 232 10.64 25.12 -5.51
N GLU A 233 11.67 24.32 -5.31
CA GLU A 233 12.20 23.43 -6.33
C GLU A 233 11.50 22.06 -6.24
N THR A 234 10.89 21.61 -7.34
CA THR A 234 10.28 20.28 -7.43
C THR A 234 11.33 19.25 -7.79
N SER A 235 11.37 18.12 -7.06
CA SER A 235 12.28 17.02 -7.39
C SER A 235 12.06 16.48 -8.80
N SER A 236 13.02 15.70 -9.30
CA SER A 236 12.90 14.99 -10.57
C SER A 236 13.32 13.54 -10.41
N HIS A 237 12.61 12.63 -11.05
CA HIS A 237 12.96 11.21 -11.05
C HIS A 237 12.38 10.51 -12.29
N LEU A 238 13.11 9.53 -12.82
CA LEU A 238 12.65 8.71 -13.94
C LEU A 238 11.41 7.89 -13.56
N GLY A 239 10.51 7.66 -14.52
CA GLY A 239 9.28 6.89 -14.32
C GLY A 239 8.24 7.62 -13.45
N ALA A 240 8.21 8.93 -13.56
CA ALA A 240 7.16 9.77 -13.03
C ALA A 240 5.85 9.63 -13.79
N ARG A 241 4.76 9.87 -13.06
CA ARG A 241 3.41 9.73 -13.60
C ARG A 241 3.16 10.80 -14.67
N PRO A 242 2.30 10.52 -15.67
CA PRO A 242 2.02 11.44 -16.76
C PRO A 242 1.64 12.86 -16.33
N ARG A 243 0.85 13.02 -15.24
CA ARG A 243 0.48 14.34 -14.71
C ARG A 243 1.55 15.04 -13.88
N CYS A 244 2.61 14.34 -13.48
CA CYS A 244 3.73 14.91 -12.73
C CYS A 244 4.92 15.26 -13.62
N ALA A 245 5.16 14.46 -14.68
CA ALA A 245 6.32 14.58 -15.55
C ALA A 245 6.54 15.99 -16.15
N PRO A 246 5.50 16.76 -16.53
CA PRO A 246 5.71 18.11 -17.06
C PRO A 246 6.30 19.11 -16.06
N TYR A 247 6.22 18.82 -14.75
CA TYR A 247 6.45 19.81 -13.69
C TYR A 247 7.73 19.60 -12.88
N GLN A 248 8.39 18.46 -13.03
CA GLN A 248 9.59 18.08 -12.29
C GLN A 248 10.84 18.86 -12.72
N GLY A 249 11.79 19.01 -11.79
CA GLY A 249 13.06 19.71 -12.06
C GLY A 249 12.93 21.22 -12.30
N ARG A 250 11.86 21.83 -11.78
CA ARG A 250 11.54 23.25 -11.99
C ARG A 250 11.32 23.96 -10.66
N ILE A 251 11.56 25.28 -10.68
CA ILE A 251 11.36 26.17 -9.55
C ILE A 251 10.04 26.91 -9.75
N TYR A 252 9.21 26.95 -8.70
CA TYR A 252 7.92 27.62 -8.67
C TYR A 252 7.82 28.59 -7.50
N SER A 253 6.94 29.58 -7.61
CA SER A 253 6.54 30.47 -6.52
C SER A 253 5.32 29.89 -5.82
N LYS A 254 5.40 29.66 -4.50
CA LYS A 254 4.30 29.15 -3.69
C LYS A 254 3.13 30.13 -3.65
N SER A 255 3.42 31.41 -3.45
CA SER A 255 2.43 32.50 -3.44
C SER A 255 1.94 32.90 -4.84
N GLY A 256 2.69 32.57 -5.89
CA GLY A 256 2.43 33.01 -7.25
C GLY A 256 2.76 34.48 -7.51
N LYS A 257 3.39 35.19 -6.55
CA LYS A 257 3.72 36.61 -6.67
C LYS A 257 5.08 36.86 -7.35
N SER A 258 5.87 35.82 -7.56
CA SER A 258 7.17 35.97 -8.24
C SER A 258 7.00 36.41 -9.69
N LYS A 259 7.75 37.44 -10.09
CA LYS A 259 7.85 37.85 -11.50
C LYS A 259 8.74 36.92 -12.34
N ARG A 260 9.57 36.10 -11.68
CA ARG A 260 10.59 35.27 -12.32
C ARG A 260 10.20 33.80 -12.41
N TYR A 261 9.41 33.30 -11.47
CA TYR A 261 9.05 31.89 -11.38
C TYR A 261 7.54 31.70 -11.50
N PRO A 262 7.07 30.68 -12.25
CA PRO A 262 5.65 30.41 -12.39
C PRO A 262 4.99 30.05 -11.04
N PRO A 263 3.69 30.31 -10.88
CA PRO A 263 2.98 29.93 -9.66
C PRO A 263 2.92 28.42 -9.51
N PHE A 264 3.11 27.89 -8.30
CA PHE A 264 3.04 26.44 -8.04
C PHE A 264 1.64 25.87 -8.33
N SER A 265 0.59 26.70 -8.18
CA SER A 265 -0.79 26.37 -8.56
C SER A 265 -1.02 26.19 -10.07
N SER A 266 -0.05 26.55 -10.93
CA SER A 266 -0.11 26.22 -12.37
C SER A 266 0.29 24.78 -12.68
N THR A 267 0.76 24.03 -11.67
CA THR A 267 1.04 22.60 -11.80
C THR A 267 -0.22 21.76 -11.60
N SER A 268 -0.08 20.43 -11.65
CA SER A 268 -1.17 19.51 -11.27
C SER A 268 -1.32 19.33 -9.75
N TYR A 269 -0.66 20.16 -8.93
CA TYR A 269 -0.83 20.14 -7.48
C TYR A 269 -2.31 20.33 -7.08
N GLY A 270 -2.76 19.57 -6.08
CA GLY A 270 -4.17 19.52 -5.65
C GLY A 270 -5.00 18.46 -6.36
N GLU A 271 -4.55 17.91 -7.49
CA GLU A 271 -5.20 16.77 -8.12
C GLU A 271 -4.75 15.43 -7.52
N ALA A 272 -5.68 14.47 -7.39
CA ALA A 272 -5.36 13.13 -6.87
C ALA A 272 -4.24 12.41 -7.64
N ALA A 273 -4.20 12.57 -8.97
CA ALA A 273 -3.17 11.98 -9.84
C ALA A 273 -1.99 12.93 -10.13
N GLY A 274 -2.06 14.18 -9.65
CA GLY A 274 -1.11 15.23 -9.95
C GLY A 274 0.08 15.29 -9.00
N LEU A 275 0.86 16.37 -9.12
CA LEU A 275 2.05 16.59 -8.31
C LEU A 275 1.69 16.56 -6.81
N LEU A 276 2.52 15.89 -6.02
CA LEU A 276 2.27 15.59 -4.59
C LEU A 276 0.96 14.85 -4.25
N GLY A 277 0.21 14.35 -5.25
CA GLY A 277 -1.01 13.56 -5.03
C GLY A 277 -0.79 12.10 -4.62
N VAL A 278 -1.86 11.30 -4.66
CA VAL A 278 -1.89 9.88 -4.22
C VAL A 278 -0.81 9.06 -4.92
N ASN A 279 0.06 8.35 -4.19
CA ASN A 279 1.21 7.59 -4.75
C ASN A 279 2.24 8.43 -5.53
N CYS A 280 2.26 9.76 -5.39
CA CYS A 280 3.36 10.56 -5.90
C CYS A 280 4.68 10.19 -5.18
N ARG A 281 5.80 10.36 -5.89
CA ARG A 281 7.15 10.21 -5.33
C ARG A 281 7.93 11.53 -5.36
N HIS A 282 7.29 12.61 -5.80
CA HIS A 282 7.91 13.92 -5.79
C HIS A 282 7.87 14.48 -4.38
N ILE A 283 8.98 15.11 -4.03
CA ILE A 283 9.13 15.96 -2.85
C ILE A 283 9.52 17.35 -3.33
N ILE A 284 9.25 18.32 -2.47
CA ILE A 284 9.54 19.72 -2.70
C ILE A 284 10.74 20.16 -1.85
N TYR A 285 11.50 21.09 -2.39
CA TYR A 285 12.69 21.64 -1.77
C TYR A 285 12.54 23.15 -1.63
N PRO A 286 12.90 23.73 -0.47
CA PRO A 286 12.95 25.18 -0.34
C PRO A 286 14.09 25.73 -1.18
N TYR A 287 13.82 26.82 -1.90
CA TYR A 287 14.78 27.48 -2.76
C TYR A 287 14.95 28.95 -2.34
N ILE A 288 16.17 29.34 -1.98
CA ILE A 288 16.50 30.72 -1.61
C ILE A 288 17.39 31.28 -2.70
N GLN A 289 16.93 32.31 -3.41
CA GLN A 289 17.67 32.87 -4.54
C GLN A 289 19.04 33.42 -4.08
N GLY A 290 20.10 33.03 -4.79
CA GLY A 290 21.47 33.42 -4.45
C GLY A 290 22.13 32.60 -3.33
N LYS A 291 21.40 31.67 -2.70
CA LYS A 291 21.92 30.74 -1.69
C LYS A 291 21.74 29.28 -2.11
N SER A 292 20.59 28.93 -2.66
CA SER A 292 20.31 27.60 -3.19
C SER A 292 20.92 27.39 -4.57
N THR A 293 21.51 26.21 -4.78
CA THR A 293 21.86 25.70 -6.12
C THR A 293 20.73 24.80 -6.59
N LYS A 294 20.24 25.01 -7.82
CA LYS A 294 19.24 24.12 -8.45
C LYS A 294 19.86 22.73 -8.60
N ARG A 295 19.14 21.68 -8.16
CA ARG A 295 19.64 20.30 -8.10
C ARG A 295 19.06 19.40 -9.17
N TYR A 296 17.87 19.72 -9.68
CA TYR A 296 17.12 18.80 -10.53
C TYR A 296 16.89 19.36 -11.92
N GLU A 297 17.02 18.48 -12.91
CA GLU A 297 16.60 18.75 -14.29
C GLU A 297 15.45 17.81 -14.69
N PRO A 298 14.57 18.23 -15.61
CA PRO A 298 13.55 17.34 -16.17
C PRO A 298 14.18 16.15 -16.90
N TYR A 299 13.51 15.00 -16.87
CA TYR A 299 13.85 13.86 -17.74
C TYR A 299 13.25 14.02 -19.13
N ASP A 300 13.79 13.28 -20.10
CA ASP A 300 13.14 13.12 -21.39
C ASP A 300 11.74 12.49 -21.22
N ASN A 301 10.78 12.97 -22.01
CA ASN A 301 9.39 12.57 -21.87
C ASN A 301 9.15 11.11 -22.29
N ASP A 302 9.80 10.66 -23.36
CA ASP A 302 9.62 9.31 -23.89
C ASP A 302 10.32 8.30 -22.97
N GLU A 303 11.54 8.59 -22.54
CA GLU A 303 12.27 7.79 -21.57
C GLU A 303 11.49 7.65 -20.25
N ASN A 304 10.94 8.76 -19.73
CA ASN A 304 10.15 8.75 -18.52
C ASN A 304 8.85 7.94 -18.66
N SER A 305 8.16 8.09 -19.80
CA SER A 305 6.92 7.38 -20.10
C SER A 305 7.16 5.87 -20.14
N GLU A 306 8.22 5.43 -20.81
CA GLU A 306 8.56 4.01 -20.91
C GLU A 306 8.94 3.43 -19.54
N ALA A 307 9.84 4.10 -18.81
CA ALA A 307 10.22 3.67 -17.47
C ALA A 307 9.03 3.61 -16.50
N TYR A 308 8.02 4.47 -16.68
CA TYR A 308 6.78 4.43 -15.91
C TYR A 308 5.95 3.18 -16.25
N LYS A 309 5.71 2.90 -17.54
CA LYS A 309 4.96 1.72 -18.01
C LYS A 309 5.58 0.43 -17.52
N GLU A 310 6.88 0.26 -17.71
CA GLU A 310 7.60 -0.93 -17.26
C GLU A 310 7.49 -1.09 -15.73
N SER A 311 7.52 0.01 -14.97
CA SER A 311 7.34 -0.04 -13.51
C SER A 311 5.94 -0.52 -13.10
N GLN A 312 4.91 -0.27 -13.92
CA GLN A 312 3.56 -0.77 -13.67
C GLN A 312 3.46 -2.27 -14.00
N GLN A 313 4.10 -2.69 -15.09
CA GLN A 313 4.17 -4.10 -15.49
C GLN A 313 4.92 -4.94 -14.45
N GLN A 314 6.09 -4.46 -13.98
CA GLN A 314 6.84 -5.11 -12.91
C GLN A 314 5.98 -5.30 -11.66
N ARG A 315 5.27 -4.24 -11.22
CA ARG A 315 4.35 -4.30 -10.08
C ARG A 315 3.21 -5.29 -10.28
N SER A 316 2.74 -5.48 -11.51
CA SER A 316 1.73 -6.50 -11.83
C SER A 316 2.27 -7.91 -11.61
N LEU A 317 3.49 -8.18 -12.09
CA LEU A 317 4.17 -9.48 -11.90
C LEU A 317 4.48 -9.76 -10.42
N GLU A 318 4.95 -8.75 -9.67
CA GLU A 318 5.18 -8.82 -8.22
C GLU A 318 3.91 -9.27 -7.47
N ARG A 319 2.77 -8.62 -7.75
CA ARG A 319 1.46 -8.98 -7.17
C ARG A 319 1.02 -10.40 -7.53
N GLN A 320 1.25 -10.83 -8.76
CA GLN A 320 0.92 -12.19 -9.18
C GLN A 320 1.74 -13.22 -8.38
N ILE A 321 3.04 -13.01 -8.20
CA ILE A 321 3.89 -13.91 -7.41
C ILE A 321 3.36 -14.02 -5.98
N ARG A 322 3.06 -12.89 -5.32
CA ARG A 322 2.50 -12.87 -3.97
C ARG A 322 1.17 -13.63 -3.87
N LYS A 323 0.25 -13.43 -4.82
CA LYS A 323 -1.02 -14.17 -4.87
C LYS A 323 -0.82 -15.69 -4.94
N ALA A 324 0.16 -16.16 -5.72
CA ALA A 324 0.45 -17.61 -5.81
C ALA A 324 1.05 -18.13 -4.51
N LYS A 325 1.96 -17.38 -3.87
CA LYS A 325 2.55 -17.79 -2.59
C LYS A 325 1.49 -17.87 -1.48
N LYS A 326 0.56 -16.91 -1.44
CA LYS A 326 -0.58 -16.94 -0.51
C LYS A 326 -1.46 -18.16 -0.74
N GLU A 327 -1.74 -18.48 -2.01
CA GLU A 327 -2.48 -19.69 -2.38
C GLU A 327 -1.80 -20.96 -1.86
N VAL A 328 -0.46 -21.06 -1.93
CA VAL A 328 0.28 -22.20 -1.34
C VAL A 328 -0.02 -22.37 0.14
N LYS A 329 0.14 -21.31 0.94
CA LYS A 329 -0.10 -21.37 2.40
C LYS A 329 -1.55 -21.75 2.74
N VAL A 330 -2.52 -21.21 2.01
CA VAL A 330 -3.93 -21.53 2.21
C VAL A 330 -4.22 -23.00 1.89
N MET A 331 -3.67 -23.55 0.81
CA MET A 331 -3.85 -24.97 0.45
C MET A 331 -3.15 -25.91 1.45
N GLU A 332 -1.97 -25.53 1.94
CA GLU A 332 -1.27 -26.27 2.99
C GLU A 332 -2.08 -26.27 4.30
N ALA A 333 -2.65 -25.12 4.69
CA ALA A 333 -3.52 -25.02 5.86
C ALA A 333 -4.83 -25.80 5.72
N LEU A 334 -5.35 -25.93 4.50
CA LEU A 334 -6.49 -26.78 4.16
C LEU A 334 -6.15 -28.29 4.21
N GLY A 335 -4.87 -28.65 4.12
CA GLY A 335 -4.42 -30.04 3.99
C GLY A 335 -4.61 -30.62 2.58
N ASP A 336 -4.68 -29.78 1.55
CA ASP A 336 -4.81 -30.21 0.15
C ASP A 336 -3.43 -30.24 -0.53
N ALA A 337 -2.73 -31.37 -0.42
CA ALA A 337 -1.37 -31.52 -0.93
C ALA A 337 -1.25 -31.31 -2.44
N GLU A 338 -2.25 -31.76 -3.21
CA GLU A 338 -2.31 -31.56 -4.66
C GLU A 338 -2.54 -30.07 -4.99
N GLY A 339 -3.49 -29.41 -4.31
CA GLY A 339 -3.71 -27.97 -4.46
C GLY A 339 -2.46 -27.14 -4.12
N ALA A 340 -1.73 -27.53 -3.07
CA ALA A 340 -0.47 -26.88 -2.70
C ALA A 340 0.61 -27.08 -3.78
N LYS A 341 0.70 -28.27 -4.39
CA LYS A 341 1.61 -28.55 -5.52
C LYS A 341 1.27 -27.71 -6.74
N GLU A 342 -0.01 -27.63 -7.12
CA GLU A 342 -0.48 -26.78 -8.22
C GLU A 342 -0.12 -25.30 -7.97
N ALA A 343 -0.34 -24.80 -6.75
CA ALA A 343 -0.01 -23.42 -6.39
C ALA A 343 1.50 -23.17 -6.42
N LYS A 344 2.34 -24.12 -5.99
CA LYS A 344 3.81 -24.04 -6.10
C LYS A 344 4.26 -23.94 -7.56
N ASN A 345 3.64 -24.69 -8.47
CA ASN A 345 3.90 -24.56 -9.91
C ASN A 345 3.55 -23.16 -10.43
N LYS A 346 2.42 -22.56 -9.97
CA LYS A 346 2.07 -21.17 -10.30
C LYS A 346 3.14 -20.18 -9.80
N VAL A 347 3.72 -20.38 -8.62
CA VAL A 347 4.82 -19.54 -8.11
C VAL A 347 6.01 -19.60 -9.06
N SER A 348 6.46 -20.81 -9.42
CA SER A 348 7.59 -21.04 -10.31
C SER A 348 7.40 -20.37 -11.68
N GLN A 349 6.20 -20.53 -12.28
CA GLN A 349 5.86 -19.90 -13.55
C GLN A 349 5.87 -18.37 -13.46
N ARG A 350 5.23 -17.79 -12.43
CA ARG A 350 5.17 -16.33 -12.27
C ARG A 350 6.54 -15.72 -12.00
N GLN A 351 7.41 -16.44 -11.29
CA GLN A 351 8.81 -16.03 -11.11
C GLN A 351 9.63 -16.15 -12.40
N ALA A 352 9.33 -17.12 -13.27
CA ALA A 352 9.95 -17.20 -14.60
C ALA A 352 9.58 -15.97 -15.45
N ASN A 353 8.29 -15.61 -15.50
CA ASN A 353 7.82 -14.42 -16.20
C ASN A 353 8.48 -13.14 -15.67
N MET A 354 8.70 -13.04 -14.35
CA MET A 354 9.46 -11.93 -13.75
C MET A 354 10.91 -11.91 -14.22
N ARG A 355 11.60 -13.06 -14.22
CA ARG A 355 13.00 -13.13 -14.70
C ARG A 355 13.11 -12.71 -16.17
N GLU A 356 12.19 -13.18 -17.00
CA GLU A 356 12.13 -12.81 -18.42
C GLU A 356 11.91 -11.30 -18.60
N PHE A 357 10.92 -10.73 -17.91
CA PHE A 357 10.65 -9.30 -17.95
C PHE A 357 11.85 -8.46 -17.51
N ILE A 358 12.54 -8.87 -16.44
CA ILE A 358 13.75 -8.20 -15.95
C ILE A 358 14.91 -8.33 -16.95
N ASN A 359 15.07 -9.48 -17.60
CA ASN A 359 16.09 -9.68 -18.63
C ASN A 359 15.86 -8.80 -19.87
N GLN A 360 14.60 -8.57 -20.25
CA GLN A 360 14.21 -7.72 -21.37
C GLN A 360 14.39 -6.23 -21.05
N THR A 361 13.88 -5.78 -19.91
CA THR A 361 13.84 -4.35 -19.54
C THR A 361 15.08 -3.86 -18.79
N LYS A 362 15.96 -4.77 -18.35
CA LYS A 362 17.14 -4.48 -17.50
C LYS A 362 16.82 -3.80 -16.17
N ARG A 363 15.55 -3.78 -15.75
CA ARG A 363 15.12 -3.19 -14.48
C ARG A 363 15.66 -3.97 -13.28
N LYS A 364 15.77 -3.31 -12.13
CA LYS A 364 16.10 -3.99 -10.88
C LYS A 364 14.89 -4.76 -10.34
N ARG A 365 15.04 -6.08 -10.19
CA ARG A 365 14.06 -6.93 -9.51
C ARG A 365 13.97 -6.56 -8.02
N GLN A 366 12.74 -6.44 -7.51
CA GLN A 366 12.46 -6.04 -6.14
C GLN A 366 11.96 -7.25 -5.34
N TYR A 367 12.88 -8.08 -4.85
CA TYR A 367 12.53 -9.33 -4.15
C TYR A 367 11.65 -9.12 -2.92
N ASN A 368 11.86 -8.03 -2.19
CA ASN A 368 11.03 -7.64 -1.05
C ASN A 368 9.55 -7.46 -1.43
N ARG A 369 9.25 -7.02 -2.66
CA ARG A 369 7.87 -6.87 -3.15
C ARG A 369 7.23 -8.18 -3.59
N GLU A 370 7.99 -9.26 -3.63
CA GLU A 370 7.48 -10.60 -3.94
C GLU A 370 7.30 -11.47 -2.69
N GLN A 371 7.78 -11.01 -1.53
CA GLN A 371 7.66 -11.71 -0.27
C GLN A 371 6.23 -11.61 0.28
N ILE A 372 5.84 -12.65 1.01
CA ILE A 372 4.67 -12.68 1.88
C ILE A 372 5.20 -12.87 3.30
N VAL A 373 4.47 -12.34 4.29
CA VAL A 373 4.86 -12.38 5.71
C VAL A 373 4.87 -13.80 6.22
#